data_AF-A0A0K1PTA4-F1
#
_entry.id   AF-A0A0K1PTA4-F1
#
_cell.length_a   1.000
_cell.length_b   1.000
_cell.length_c   1.000
_cell.angle_alpha   90.00
_cell.angle_beta   90.00
_cell.angle_gamma   90.00
#
_symmetry.space_group_name_H-M   'P 1'
#
loop_
_entity.id
_entity.type
_entity.pdbx_description
1 polymer ?
#
loop_
_entity_poly.entity_id
_entity_poly.type
_entity_poly.pdbx_seq_one_letter_code
_entity_poly.pdbx_strand_id
1 'polypeptide(L)'
;MSEHAGTDKRGDERVTINKEFESFDAFIQEYVTNISRTGVFIRAQKPLPVGTSVNLRFTVIMDDIETIEGIGEVVRLEKDGMGVVFRELSAYSKDLIDKLLTGRAR
;
A
#
# COMPACT_ATOMS: atom_id res chain seq x y z
N MET A 1 40.71 -42.82 -22.14
CA MET A 1 40.54 -42.36 -20.74
C MET A 1 41.87 -41.73 -20.38
N SER A 2 42.04 -40.43 -20.19
CA SER A 2 41.16 -39.47 -19.51
C SER A 2 41.38 -38.04 -20.04
N GLU A 3 40.29 -37.28 -20.18
CA GLU A 3 40.27 -35.83 -20.37
C GLU A 3 40.37 -35.13 -19.01
N HIS A 4 41.22 -34.11 -18.85
CA HIS A 4 41.18 -33.04 -17.82
C HIS A 4 41.93 -31.84 -18.43
N ALA A 5 41.51 -30.58 -18.32
CA ALA A 5 40.29 -29.96 -17.86
C ALA A 5 40.30 -28.55 -18.47
N GLY A 6 39.18 -28.16 -19.07
CA GLY A 6 38.98 -26.80 -19.54
C GLY A 6 38.42 -25.90 -18.43
N THR A 7 38.72 -24.61 -18.62
CA THR A 7 37.90 -23.44 -18.27
C THR A 7 38.27 -22.69 -16.98
N ASP A 8 39.14 -21.70 -17.19
CA ASP A 8 39.30 -20.53 -16.34
C ASP A 8 38.12 -19.56 -16.62
N LYS A 9 37.11 -19.54 -15.74
CA LYS A 9 36.00 -18.58 -15.81
C LYS A 9 36.33 -17.40 -14.88
N ARG A 10 36.76 -16.30 -15.48
CA ARG A 10 36.89 -14.97 -14.84
C ARG A 10 35.58 -14.62 -14.15
N GLY A 11 35.58 -14.64 -12.81
CA GLY A 11 34.45 -14.20 -12.00
C GLY A 11 34.43 -12.69 -11.96
N ASP A 12 33.67 -12.07 -12.86
CA ASP A 12 33.39 -10.63 -12.79
C ASP A 12 32.70 -10.30 -11.46
N GLU A 13 33.29 -9.34 -10.74
CA GLU A 13 32.79 -8.79 -9.50
C GLU A 13 31.44 -8.11 -9.77
N ARG A 14 30.36 -8.66 -9.21
CA ARG A 14 29.01 -8.12 -9.39
C ARG A 14 28.85 -6.87 -8.53
N VAL A 15 28.90 -5.70 -9.16
CA VAL A 15 28.55 -4.43 -8.52
C VAL A 15 27.03 -4.27 -8.56
N THR A 16 26.39 -4.23 -7.39
CA THR A 16 24.95 -3.95 -7.27
C THR A 16 24.67 -2.49 -7.61
N ILE A 17 24.20 -2.23 -8.82
CA ILE A 17 23.71 -0.91 -9.23
C ILE A 17 22.22 -0.83 -8.89
N ASN A 18 21.88 -0.56 -7.62
CA ASN A 18 20.66 0.14 -7.18
C ASN A 18 20.42 0.03 -5.65
N LYS A 19 21.26 0.67 -4.83
CA LYS A 19 20.91 0.86 -3.41
C LYS A 19 19.75 1.84 -3.19
N GLU A 20 19.46 2.70 -4.16
CA GLU A 20 18.35 3.67 -4.07
C GLU A 20 16.96 3.05 -4.28
N PHE A 21 16.87 1.84 -4.84
CA PHE A 21 15.59 1.13 -4.97
C PHE A 21 15.27 0.25 -3.75
N GLU A 22 16.28 -0.23 -3.01
CA GLU A 22 16.07 -0.92 -1.73
C GLU A 22 15.35 -0.01 -0.70
N SER A 23 15.61 1.30 -0.74
CA SER A 23 14.98 2.26 0.17
C SER A 23 13.54 2.63 -0.24
N PHE A 24 13.17 2.43 -1.52
CA PHE A 24 11.82 2.68 -2.01
C PHE A 24 10.84 1.60 -1.51
N ASP A 25 11.25 0.33 -1.51
CA ASP A 25 10.47 -0.78 -0.94
C ASP A 25 10.25 -0.62 0.58
N ALA A 26 11.15 0.10 1.26
CA ALA A 26 11.08 0.35 2.69
C ALA A 26 10.15 1.53 3.08
N PHE A 27 9.69 2.33 2.11
CA PHE A 27 9.12 3.65 2.42
C PHE A 27 7.60 3.69 2.62
N ILE A 28 6.85 2.73 2.06
CA ILE A 28 5.39 2.66 2.24
C ILE A 28 5.07 1.46 3.14
N GLN A 29 5.26 1.61 4.45
CA GLN A 29 4.90 0.56 5.41
C GLN A 29 3.38 0.39 5.55
N GLU A 30 2.61 1.40 5.11
CA GLU A 30 1.16 1.46 5.25
C GLU A 30 0.52 2.00 3.97
N TYR A 31 -0.38 1.23 3.36
CA TYR A 31 -1.14 1.69 2.19
C TYR A 31 -2.53 1.07 2.11
N VAL A 32 -3.46 1.82 1.50
CA VAL A 32 -4.83 1.37 1.27
C VAL A 32 -4.85 0.37 0.10
N THR A 33 -5.30 -0.86 0.34
CA THR A 33 -5.37 -1.90 -0.71
C THR A 33 -6.73 -1.95 -1.39
N ASN A 34 -7.78 -1.60 -0.65
CA ASN A 34 -9.14 -1.53 -1.16
C ASN A 34 -9.96 -0.53 -0.35
N ILE A 35 -11.01 -0.05 -0.99
CA ILE A 35 -11.92 0.96 -0.46
C ILE A 35 -13.35 0.58 -0.79
N SER A 36 -14.24 0.86 0.14
CA SER A 36 -15.68 0.70 0.04
C SER A 36 -16.36 2.01 0.48
N ARG A 37 -17.70 2.07 0.43
CA ARG A 37 -18.46 3.23 0.93
C ARG A 37 -18.30 3.44 2.44
N THR A 38 -18.00 2.39 3.19
CA THR A 38 -18.03 2.41 4.66
C THR A 38 -16.64 2.31 5.30
N GLY A 39 -15.60 1.99 4.54
CA GLY A 39 -14.26 1.83 5.08
C GLY A 39 -13.22 1.40 4.07
N VAL A 40 -12.01 1.20 4.58
CA VAL A 40 -10.80 0.82 3.83
C VAL A 40 -10.10 -0.36 4.50
N PHE A 41 -9.36 -1.11 3.70
CA PHE A 41 -8.33 -2.00 4.22
C PHE A 41 -6.96 -1.34 4.07
N ILE A 42 -6.22 -1.27 5.17
CA ILE A 42 -4.86 -0.72 5.21
C ILE A 42 -3.90 -1.88 5.42
N ARG A 43 -3.04 -2.16 4.43
CA ARG A 43 -1.91 -3.07 4.62
C ARG A 43 -0.92 -2.37 5.54
N ALA A 44 -0.49 -3.02 6.60
CA ALA A 44 0.42 -2.45 7.58
C ALA A 44 1.28 -3.57 8.19
N GLN A 45 2.59 -3.35 8.33
CA GLN A 45 3.46 -4.34 9.01
C GLN A 45 3.14 -4.46 10.51
N LYS A 46 2.65 -3.37 11.12
CA LYS A 46 2.29 -3.29 12.53
C LYS A 46 0.89 -2.69 12.66
N PRO A 47 -0.17 -3.48 12.41
CA PRO A 47 -1.52 -2.96 12.47
C PRO A 47 -1.89 -2.51 13.89
N LEU A 48 -2.70 -1.45 13.97
CA LEU A 48 -3.16 -0.88 15.24
C LEU A 48 -4.28 -1.72 15.85
N PRO A 49 -4.43 -1.80 17.18
CA PRO A 49 -5.48 -2.58 17.83
C PRO A 49 -6.89 -2.17 17.41
N VAL A 50 -7.84 -3.11 17.48
CA VAL A 50 -9.28 -2.83 17.31
C VAL A 50 -9.73 -1.76 18.31
N GLY A 51 -10.57 -0.83 17.85
CA GLY A 51 -11.03 0.34 18.61
C GLY A 51 -10.10 1.55 18.50
N THR A 52 -8.94 1.42 17.86
CA THR A 52 -8.04 2.56 17.65
C THR A 52 -8.65 3.53 16.65
N SER A 53 -8.79 4.80 17.06
CA SER A 53 -9.15 5.90 16.16
C SER A 53 -7.92 6.39 15.40
N VAL A 54 -8.04 6.54 14.08
CA VAL A 54 -6.95 6.94 13.19
C VAL A 54 -7.37 8.11 12.32
N ASN A 55 -6.44 9.04 12.08
CA ASN A 55 -6.61 10.05 11.05
C ASN A 55 -6.25 9.42 9.70
N LEU A 56 -7.20 9.42 8.79
CA LEU A 56 -7.03 8.92 7.44
C LEU A 56 -6.67 10.09 6.53
N ARG A 57 -5.57 9.93 5.78
CA ARG A 57 -5.19 10.84 4.70
C ARG A 57 -4.43 10.06 3.65
N PHE A 58 -5.03 9.85 2.49
CA PHE A 58 -4.41 9.15 1.37
C PHE A 58 -4.87 9.73 0.05
N THR A 59 -4.03 9.58 -0.98
CA THR A 59 -4.32 10.10 -2.32
C THR A 59 -4.79 9.00 -3.25
N VAL A 60 -5.77 9.31 -4.10
CA VAL A 60 -6.21 8.46 -5.21
C VAL A 60 -5.95 9.18 -6.52
N ILE A 61 -5.65 8.43 -7.58
CA ILE A 61 -5.41 8.97 -8.92
C ILE A 61 -6.59 8.57 -9.78
N MET A 62 -7.37 9.54 -10.21
CA MET A 62 -8.45 9.37 -11.20
C MET A 62 -8.02 10.09 -12.49
N ASP A 63 -8.70 11.17 -12.86
CA ASP A 63 -8.24 12.09 -13.90
C ASP A 63 -7.16 13.06 -13.34
N ASP A 64 -7.32 13.43 -12.07
CA ASP A 64 -6.38 14.23 -11.29
C ASP A 64 -5.98 13.49 -9.99
N ILE A 65 -4.95 14.00 -9.30
CA ILE A 65 -4.56 13.52 -7.96
C ILE A 65 -5.50 14.13 -6.93
N GLU A 66 -6.23 13.27 -6.23
CA GLU A 66 -7.24 13.67 -5.26
C GLU A 66 -6.92 13.14 -3.87
N THR A 67 -7.27 13.88 -2.82
CA THR A 67 -7.02 13.48 -1.42
C THR A 67 -8.33 13.08 -0.72
N ILE A 68 -8.31 11.89 -0.12
CA ILE A 68 -9.34 11.42 0.80
C ILE A 68 -8.83 11.61 2.23
N GLU A 69 -9.62 12.32 3.04
CA GLU A 69 -9.30 12.58 4.43
C GLU A 69 -10.52 12.43 5.36
N GLY A 70 -10.24 12.01 6.59
CA GLY A 70 -11.26 11.83 7.62
C GLY A 70 -10.76 11.07 8.84
N ILE A 71 -11.69 10.60 9.66
CA ILE A 71 -11.42 9.81 10.87
C ILE A 71 -11.95 8.40 10.63
N GLY A 72 -11.13 7.40 10.93
CA GLY A 72 -11.51 6.00 10.91
C GLY A 72 -11.29 5.31 12.24
N GLU A 73 -11.89 4.14 12.40
CA GLU A 73 -11.66 3.26 13.54
C GLU A 73 -11.32 1.85 13.07
N VAL A 74 -10.29 1.26 13.68
CA VAL A 74 -9.92 -0.13 13.39
C VAL A 74 -11.01 -1.06 13.93
N VAL A 75 -11.62 -1.87 13.06
CA VAL A 75 -12.67 -2.83 13.46
C VAL A 75 -12.22 -4.29 13.37
N ARG A 76 -11.14 -4.56 12.64
CA ARG A 76 -10.58 -5.91 12.52
C ARG A 76 -9.10 -5.90 12.20
N LEU A 77 -8.41 -6.93 12.66
CA LEU A 77 -7.01 -7.22 12.35
C LEU A 77 -6.93 -8.40 11.39
N GLU A 78 -5.99 -8.32 10.44
CA GLU A 78 -5.65 -9.42 9.54
C GLU A 78 -4.13 -9.59 9.49
N LYS A 79 -3.66 -10.73 8.96
CA LYS A 79 -2.23 -11.09 8.92
C LYS A 79 -1.35 -9.98 8.31
N ASP A 80 -1.90 -9.28 7.32
CA ASP A 80 -1.17 -8.31 6.53
C ASP A 80 -1.63 -6.86 6.78
N GLY A 81 -2.50 -6.59 7.76
CA GLY A 81 -3.02 -5.24 7.97
C GLY A 81 -4.25 -5.14 8.85
N MET A 82 -5.07 -4.12 8.58
CA MET A 82 -6.24 -3.80 9.37
C MET A 82 -7.40 -3.27 8.52
N GLY A 83 -8.61 -3.64 8.90
CA GLY A 83 -9.83 -3.05 8.37
C GLY A 83 -10.25 -1.86 9.21
N VAL A 84 -10.46 -0.72 8.54
CA VAL A 84 -10.84 0.55 9.17
C VAL A 84 -12.19 1.00 8.64
N VAL A 85 -13.15 1.28 9.52
CA VAL A 85 -14.42 1.91 9.14
C VAL A 85 -14.31 3.42 9.22
N PHE A 86 -14.95 4.12 8.30
CA PHE A 86 -15.05 5.57 8.38
C PHE A 86 -16.00 5.97 9.51
N ARG A 87 -15.53 6.84 10.39
CA ARG A 87 -16.34 7.51 11.41
C ARG A 87 -16.77 8.88 10.94
N GLU A 88 -15.83 9.62 10.36
CA GLU A 88 -16.05 10.95 9.80
C GLU A 88 -15.30 11.06 8.49
N LEU A 89 -15.93 11.69 7.49
CA LEU A 89 -15.32 12.04 6.23
C LEU A 89 -15.73 13.47 5.90
N SER A 90 -14.85 14.21 5.22
CA SER A 90 -15.28 15.46 4.61
C SER A 90 -16.36 15.17 3.55
N ALA A 91 -17.28 16.13 3.33
CA ALA A 91 -18.29 16.00 2.28
C ALA A 91 -17.66 15.76 0.90
N TYR A 92 -16.51 16.41 0.65
CA TYR A 92 -15.70 16.23 -0.54
C TYR A 92 -15.19 14.78 -0.68
N SER A 93 -14.54 14.26 0.35
CA SER A 93 -14.01 12.90 0.33
C SER A 93 -15.10 11.85 0.20
N LYS A 94 -16.29 12.09 0.76
CA LYS A 94 -17.44 11.20 0.58
C LYS A 94 -17.91 11.16 -0.88
N ASP A 95 -18.07 12.32 -1.52
CA ASP A 95 -18.45 12.42 -2.94
C ASP A 95 -17.39 11.78 -3.86
N LEU A 96 -16.11 11.99 -3.54
CA LEU A 96 -14.99 11.38 -4.26
C LEU A 96 -15.01 9.85 -4.17
N ILE A 97 -15.29 9.28 -2.99
CA ILE A 97 -15.45 7.83 -2.81
C ILE A 97 -16.61 7.31 -3.65
N ASP A 98 -17.75 8.01 -3.64
CA ASP A 98 -18.91 7.62 -4.41
C ASP A 98 -18.63 7.65 -5.93
N LYS A 99 -17.90 8.66 -6.41
CA LYS A 99 -17.40 8.74 -7.80
C LYS A 99 -16.44 7.60 -8.15
N LEU A 100 -15.47 7.32 -7.27
CA LEU A 100 -14.49 6.25 -7.46
C LEU A 100 -15.17 4.88 -7.60
N LEU A 101 -16.22 4.62 -6.83
CA LEU A 101 -16.94 3.35 -6.84
C LEU A 101 -17.91 3.21 -8.02
N THR A 102 -18.42 4.32 -8.56
CA THR A 102 -19.32 4.30 -9.74
C THR A 102 -18.54 4.25 -11.06
N GLY A 103 -17.37 4.88 -11.14
CA GLY A 103 -16.52 4.89 -12.33
C GLY A 103 -15.90 3.54 -12.68
N ARG A 104 -15.85 2.59 -11.73
CA ARG A 104 -15.26 1.25 -11.92
C ARG A 104 -16.24 0.21 -12.48
N ALA A 105 -17.51 0.58 -12.70
CA ALA A 105 -18.59 -0.33 -13.07
C ALA A 105 -18.78 -0.50 -14.59
N ARG A 106 -17.72 -0.39 -15.40
CA ARG A 106 -17.76 -0.65 -16.85
C ARG A 106 -16.65 -1.58 -17.29
#